data_AF-B5RK67-F1
#
_entry.id   AF-B5RK67-F1
#
_cell.length_a   1.000
_cell.length_b   1.000
_cell.length_c   1.000
_cell.angle_alpha   90.00
_cell.angle_beta   90.00
_cell.angle_gamma   90.00
#
_symmetry.space_group_name_H-M   'P 1'
#
loop_
_entity.id
_entity.type
_entity.pdbx_description
1 polymer ?
#
loop_
_entity_poly.entity_id
_entity_poly.type
_entity_poly.pdbx_seq_one_letter_code
_entity_poly.pdbx_strand_id
1 'polypeptide(L)'
;MPSVTDQPRVEEKNLLRDALEPVPDEEIGTHLFWLSEKLGRTPFSVAFQIAAIRELQDGWEEQFREISDNIRLSGLSISDYMKQNGTGHNA
;
A
#
# COMPACT_ATOMS: atom_id res chain seq x y z
N MET A 1 1.83 30.40 17.06
CA MET A 1 2.06 30.07 15.64
C MET A 1 3.00 28.87 15.59
N PRO A 2 2.50 27.63 15.62
CA PRO A 2 3.37 26.47 15.50
C PRO A 2 3.84 26.32 14.05
N SER A 3 5.13 26.01 13.95
CA SER A 3 5.96 26.06 12.76
C SER A 3 5.48 25.13 11.66
N VAL A 4 5.49 25.68 10.44
CA VAL A 4 5.60 24.97 9.15
C VAL A 4 6.93 24.22 9.09
N THR A 5 7.09 23.19 9.92
CA THR A 5 8.16 22.23 9.79
C THR A 5 7.67 21.14 8.86
N ASP A 6 8.16 21.18 7.62
CA ASP A 6 8.71 20.04 6.90
C ASP A 6 8.18 18.67 7.38
N GLN A 7 6.92 18.36 7.07
CA GLN A 7 6.29 17.10 7.43
C GLN A 7 5.61 16.36 6.26
N PRO A 8 6.09 16.43 5.00
CA PRO A 8 5.48 15.62 3.93
C PRO A 8 5.46 14.13 4.29
N ARG A 9 6.40 13.67 5.14
CA ARG A 9 6.51 12.28 5.58
C ARG A 9 5.57 11.88 6.72
N VAL A 10 5.17 12.81 7.59
CA VAL A 10 4.28 12.54 8.73
C VAL A 10 2.82 12.69 8.32
N GLU A 11 2.54 13.68 7.47
CA GLU A 11 1.20 13.90 6.93
C GLU A 11 0.76 12.74 6.03
N GLU A 12 1.67 12.17 5.22
CA GLU A 12 1.41 10.94 4.45
C GLU A 12 1.05 9.77 5.37
N LYS A 13 1.76 9.58 6.49
CA LYS A 13 1.43 8.55 7.49
C LYS A 13 0.07 8.78 8.15
N ASN A 14 -0.27 10.02 8.49
CA ASN A 14 -1.56 10.33 9.08
C ASN A 14 -2.71 10.16 8.08
N LEU A 15 -2.49 10.53 6.82
CA LEU A 15 -3.47 10.35 5.74
C LEU A 15 -3.68 8.86 5.42
N LEU A 16 -2.60 8.07 5.40
CA LEU A 16 -2.70 6.61 5.34
C LEU A 16 -3.49 6.08 6.54
N ARG A 17 -3.19 6.53 7.76
CA ARG A 17 -3.91 6.08 8.96
C ARG A 17 -5.40 6.40 8.91
N ASP A 18 -5.76 7.61 8.50
CA ASP A 18 -7.14 8.10 8.34
C ASP A 18 -7.89 7.33 7.26
N ALA A 19 -7.27 7.17 6.08
CA ALA A 19 -7.84 6.38 4.98
C ALA A 19 -7.99 4.89 5.35
N LEU A 20 -7.11 4.38 6.21
CA LEU A 20 -7.17 3.00 6.67
C LEU A 20 -8.12 2.82 7.84
N GLU A 21 -8.33 3.79 8.73
CA GLU A 21 -9.24 3.70 9.89
C GLU A 21 -10.59 3.01 9.60
N PRO A 22 -11.28 3.30 8.48
CA PRO A 22 -12.52 2.61 8.12
C PRO A 22 -12.33 1.24 7.42
N VAL A 23 -11.09 0.89 7.02
CA VAL A 23 -10.75 -0.31 6.25
C VAL A 23 -10.39 -1.48 7.19
N PRO A 24 -11.10 -2.62 7.08
CA PRO A 24 -10.78 -3.83 7.83
C PRO A 24 -9.50 -4.49 7.28
N ASP A 25 -8.79 -5.25 8.13
CA ASP A 25 -7.49 -5.87 7.78
C ASP A 25 -7.54 -6.78 6.55
N GLU A 26 -8.71 -7.38 6.29
CA GLU A 26 -9.02 -8.21 5.13
C GLU A 26 -9.04 -7.41 3.81
N GLU A 27 -9.43 -6.13 3.85
CA GLU A 27 -9.45 -5.23 2.69
C GLU A 27 -8.21 -4.35 2.59
N ILE A 28 -7.37 -4.30 3.62
CA ILE A 28 -6.12 -3.52 3.62
C ILE A 28 -5.26 -3.86 2.40
N GLY A 29 -5.18 -5.14 1.99
CA GLY A 29 -4.40 -5.55 0.82
C GLY A 29 -4.89 -4.89 -0.48
N THR A 30 -6.21 -4.90 -0.72
CA THR A 30 -6.82 -4.26 -1.90
C THR A 30 -6.67 -2.74 -1.83
N HIS A 31 -6.91 -2.16 -0.66
CA HIS A 31 -6.82 -0.72 -0.44
C HIS A 31 -5.39 -0.20 -0.56
N LEU A 32 -4.41 -1.00 -0.17
CA LEU A 32 -2.98 -0.72 -0.32
C LEU A 32 -2.59 -0.53 -1.78
N PHE A 33 -3.07 -1.38 -2.69
CA PHE A 33 -2.73 -1.24 -4.12
C PHE A 33 -3.27 0.06 -4.69
N TRP A 34 -4.48 0.42 -4.31
CA TRP A 34 -5.09 1.69 -4.67
C TRP A 34 -4.30 2.89 -4.12
N LEU A 35 -3.91 2.86 -2.84
CA LEU A 35 -3.07 3.89 -2.21
C LEU A 35 -1.71 4.01 -2.89
N SER A 36 -1.11 2.88 -3.22
CA SER A 36 0.21 2.82 -3.87
C SER A 36 0.18 3.46 -5.25
N GLU A 37 -0.89 3.21 -6.03
CA GLU A 37 -1.09 3.84 -7.32
C GLU A 37 -1.37 5.35 -7.17
N LYS A 38 -2.18 5.74 -6.18
CA LYS A 38 -2.51 7.14 -5.90
C LYS A 38 -1.28 7.95 -5.48
N LEU A 39 -0.38 7.34 -4.70
CA LEU A 39 0.86 7.93 -4.23
C LEU A 39 2.01 7.78 -5.22
N GLY A 40 1.85 6.98 -6.29
CA GLY A 40 2.92 6.64 -7.22
C GLY A 40 4.09 5.89 -6.56
N ARG A 41 3.82 5.16 -5.48
CA ARG A 41 4.80 4.39 -4.73
C ARG A 41 4.64 2.90 -4.99
N THR A 42 5.68 2.14 -4.64
CA THR A 42 5.59 0.68 -4.71
C THR A 42 4.66 0.14 -3.61
N PRO A 43 3.86 -0.91 -3.92
CA PRO A 43 2.97 -1.51 -2.95
C PRO A 43 3.68 -2.05 -1.71
N PHE A 44 4.92 -2.52 -1.86
CA PHE A 44 5.75 -2.92 -0.72
C PHE A 44 6.06 -1.75 0.23
N SER A 45 6.36 -0.55 -0.28
CA SER A 45 6.66 0.62 0.57
C SER A 45 5.43 1.04 1.38
N VAL A 46 4.26 1.03 0.73
CA VAL A 46 2.99 1.34 1.38
C VAL A 46 2.66 0.24 2.38
N ALA A 47 2.87 -1.04 2.05
CA ALA A 47 2.68 -2.16 2.97
C ALA A 47 3.45 -1.97 4.26
N PHE A 48 4.74 -1.66 4.14
CA PHE A 48 5.62 -1.43 5.28
C PHE A 48 5.16 -0.25 6.14
N GLN A 49 4.68 0.84 5.52
CA GLN A 49 4.09 1.96 6.27
C GLN A 49 2.80 1.57 6.99
N ILE A 50 1.92 0.80 6.33
CA ILE A 50 0.67 0.34 6.91
C ILE A 50 0.92 -0.59 8.08
N ALA A 51 1.81 -1.57 7.92
CA ALA A 51 2.20 -2.48 8.99
C ALA A 51 2.71 -1.71 10.21
N ALA A 52 3.51 -0.67 10.00
CA ALA A 52 4.00 0.19 11.08
C ALA A 52 2.93 1.12 11.70
N ILE A 53 1.86 1.46 10.97
CA ILE A 53 0.76 2.32 11.45
C ILE A 53 -0.29 1.50 12.22
N ARG A 54 -0.61 0.32 11.70
CA ARG A 54 -1.60 -0.62 12.24
C ARG A 54 -1.02 -1.63 13.21
N GLU A 55 0.30 -1.62 13.38
CA GLU A 55 1.04 -2.61 14.17
C GLU A 55 0.66 -4.03 13.74
N LEU A 56 0.61 -4.26 12.42
CA LEU A 56 0.33 -5.59 11.87
C LEU A 56 1.48 -6.55 12.18
N GLN A 57 1.22 -7.84 12.00
CA GLN A 57 2.22 -8.88 12.22
C GLN A 57 3.51 -8.60 11.44
N ASP A 58 4.65 -8.76 12.12
CA ASP A 58 5.99 -8.67 11.53
C ASP A 58 6.10 -9.62 10.34
N GLY A 59 6.38 -9.08 9.15
CA GLY A 59 6.44 -9.84 7.90
C GLY A 59 5.16 -9.77 7.03
N TRP A 60 4.12 -9.06 7.47
CA TRP A 60 2.92 -8.84 6.64
C TRP A 60 3.23 -8.13 5.32
N GLU A 61 4.25 -7.28 5.27
CA GLU A 61 4.71 -6.63 4.04
C GLU A 61 5.39 -7.60 3.06
N GLU A 62 5.92 -8.74 3.53
CA GLU A 62 6.69 -9.66 2.70
C GLU A 62 5.83 -10.32 1.62
N GLN A 63 4.53 -10.53 1.87
CA GLN A 63 3.60 -11.02 0.86
C GLN A 63 3.48 -10.06 -0.35
N PHE A 64 3.70 -8.76 -0.13
CA PHE A 64 3.67 -7.74 -1.18
C PHE A 64 5.02 -7.56 -1.85
N ARG A 65 6.10 -8.12 -1.29
CA ARG A 65 7.45 -7.99 -1.85
C ARG A 65 7.53 -8.61 -3.24
N GLU A 66 7.00 -9.82 -3.38
CA GLU A 66 6.97 -10.54 -4.66
C GLU A 66 6.11 -9.82 -5.69
N ILE A 67 4.87 -9.43 -5.33
CA ILE A 67 4.00 -8.64 -6.20
C ILE A 67 4.63 -7.31 -6.60
N SER A 68 5.25 -6.60 -5.66
CA SER A 68 5.89 -5.32 -5.94
C SER A 68 7.08 -5.47 -6.88
N ASP A 69 7.83 -6.55 -6.76
CA ASP A 69 8.94 -6.84 -7.68
C ASP A 69 8.41 -7.20 -9.07
N ASN A 70 7.38 -8.06 -9.14
CA ASN A 70 6.74 -8.41 -10.40
C ASN A 70 6.12 -7.21 -11.12
N ILE A 71 5.47 -6.28 -10.40
CA ILE A 71 4.94 -5.03 -10.96
C ILE A 71 6.08 -4.20 -11.55
N ARG A 72 7.18 -4.04 -10.79
CA ARG A 72 8.37 -3.29 -11.21
C ARG A 72 9.06 -3.92 -12.43
N LEU A 73 9.18 -5.24 -12.46
CA LEU A 73 9.76 -6.00 -13.57
C LEU A 73 8.87 -5.97 -14.81
N SER A 74 7.56 -6.05 -14.63
CA SER A 74 6.58 -5.95 -15.73
C SER A 74 6.52 -4.55 -16.33
N GLY A 75 6.94 -3.52 -15.58
CA GLY A 75 6.82 -2.12 -15.99
C GLY A 75 5.37 -1.65 -16.13
N LEU A 76 4.43 -2.39 -15.53
CA LEU A 76 3.00 -2.10 -15.57
C LEU A 76 2.60 -1.24 -14.37
N SER A 77 1.51 -0.50 -14.52
CA SER A 77 0.84 0.12 -13.37
C SER A 77 0.27 -0.96 -12.46
N ILE A 78 0.11 -0.64 -11.17
CA ILE A 78 -0.42 -1.58 -10.17
C ILE A 78 -1.80 -2.09 -10.60
N SER A 79 -2.69 -1.19 -11.06
CA SER A 79 -4.01 -1.54 -11.59
C SER A 79 -3.94 -2.49 -12.80
N ASP A 80 -3.00 -2.29 -13.72
CA ASP A 80 -2.85 -3.15 -14.90
C ASP A 80 -2.31 -4.53 -14.52
N TYR A 81 -1.32 -4.57 -13.62
CA TYR A 81 -0.81 -5.82 -13.07
C TYR A 81 -1.91 -6.59 -12.33
N MET A 82 -2.73 -5.91 -11.52
CA MET A 82 -3.86 -6.50 -10.81
C MET A 82 -4.94 -6.99 -11.76
N LYS A 83 -5.21 -6.30 -12.87
CA LYS A 83 -6.12 -6.82 -13.91
C LYS A 83 -5.57 -8.08 -14.59
N GLN A 84 -4.26 -8.14 -14.83
CA GLN A 84 -3.63 -9.31 -15.44
C GLN A 84 -3.54 -10.51 -14.49
N ASN A 85 -3.21 -10.27 -13.22
CA ASN A 85 -3.04 -11.32 -12.20
C ASN A 85 -4.34 -11.65 -11.44
N GLY A 86 -5.34 -10.76 -11.48
CA GLY A 86 -6.66 -10.94 -10.84
C GLY A 86 -7.55 -11.97 -11.55
N THR A 87 -7.12 -12.52 -12.69
CA THR A 87 -7.83 -13.60 -13.39
C THR A 87 -7.46 -14.97 -12.81
N GLY A 88 -7.54 -15.12 -11.48
CA GLY A 88 -7.17 -16.33 -10.75
C GLY A 88 -8.18 -16.82 -9.70
N HIS A 89 -9.13 -15.99 -9.27
CA HIS A 89 -10.28 -16.48 -8.50
C HIS A 89 -11.39 -16.91 -9.46
N ASN A 90 -11.27 -18.13 -9.98
CA ASN A 90 -12.41 -18.83 -10.55
C ASN A 90 -13.32 -19.27 -9.40
N ALA A 91 -14.49 -18.66 -9.28
CA ALA A 91 -15.74 -19.32 -8.86
C ALA A 91 -16.93 -18.48 -9.32
#